data_AF-A0A5R2N7D7-F1
#
_entry.id   AF-A0A5R2N7D7-F1
#
_cell.length_a   1.000
_cell.length_b   1.000
_cell.length_c   1.000
_cell.angle_alpha   90.00
_cell.angle_beta   90.00
_cell.angle_gamma   90.00
#
_symmetry.space_group_name_H-M   'P 1'
#
loop_
_entity.id
_entity.type
_entity.pdbx_description
1 polymer ?
#
loop_
_entity_poly.entity_id
_entity_poly.type
_entity_poly.pdbx_seq_one_letter_code
_entity_poly.pdbx_strand_id
1 'polypeptide(L)'
;AASSTTTILNDQANWQIVDILSGVKPPEGALQRGIAYKTGTSYGYRDAWSVGFDGRYVLGVWVGRPDAGAVPGLSGYVSAAPILFEGFVRSGLATVPLPGKPPGAFTPKREDLPVTLARFGAGADGLVQATPTEPAPTIIFPPDGARVDLATNSADASPLVLKLQGGRAPFRWLANGKPLIGLDRRRTATWQPDGAGYSTLTVIDAAGRAASV
;
A
#
# COMPACT_ATOMS: atom_id res chain seq x y z
N ALA A 1 -39.50 -26.39 -0.13
CA ALA A 1 -39.34 -25.58 1.09
C ALA A 1 -38.92 -24.18 0.69
N ALA A 2 -39.67 -23.14 1.05
CA ALA A 2 -39.24 -21.77 0.81
C ALA A 2 -38.04 -21.50 1.73
N SER A 3 -36.87 -21.23 1.14
CA SER A 3 -35.69 -20.79 1.88
C SER A 3 -36.05 -19.44 2.53
N SER A 4 -36.15 -19.41 3.86
CA SER A 4 -36.30 -18.14 4.58
C SER A 4 -34.98 -17.39 4.45
N THR A 5 -34.95 -16.37 3.60
CA THR A 5 -33.81 -15.45 3.51
C THR A 5 -33.72 -14.66 4.80
N THR A 6 -32.71 -14.95 5.63
CA THR A 6 -32.38 -14.15 6.81
C THR A 6 -31.64 -12.89 6.38
N THR A 7 -32.20 -11.72 6.70
CA THR A 7 -31.53 -10.44 6.49
C THR A 7 -30.40 -10.26 7.50
N ILE A 8 -29.15 -10.18 7.03
CA ILE A 8 -27.96 -9.97 7.87
C ILE A 8 -27.51 -8.51 7.97
N LEU A 9 -27.92 -7.67 7.02
CA LEU A 9 -27.61 -6.24 6.93
C LEU A 9 -28.89 -5.50 6.56
N ASN A 10 -29.12 -4.35 7.19
CA ASN A 10 -30.27 -3.51 6.85
C ASN A 10 -30.08 -2.82 5.48
N ASP A 11 -31.16 -2.27 4.93
CA ASP A 11 -31.16 -1.68 3.59
C ASP A 11 -30.17 -0.51 3.45
N GLN A 12 -30.02 0.31 4.48
CA GLN A 12 -29.09 1.44 4.47
C GLN A 12 -27.63 0.97 4.43
N ALA A 13 -27.25 -0.01 5.25
CA ALA A 13 -25.91 -0.58 5.28
C ALA A 13 -25.59 -1.31 3.97
N ASN A 14 -26.54 -2.08 3.44
CA ASN A 14 -26.40 -2.74 2.14
C ASN A 14 -26.15 -1.70 1.04
N TRP A 15 -26.99 -0.67 0.96
CA TRP A 15 -26.83 0.36 -0.06
C TRP A 15 -25.50 1.11 0.07
N GLN A 16 -25.06 1.46 1.28
CA GLN A 16 -23.76 2.13 1.49
C GLN A 16 -22.59 1.28 1.01
N ILE A 17 -22.60 -0.04 1.26
CA ILE A 17 -21.58 -0.95 0.74
C ILE A 17 -21.60 -0.97 -0.79
N VAL A 18 -22.79 -1.06 -1.39
CA VAL A 18 -22.94 -1.03 -2.85
C VAL A 18 -22.43 0.28 -3.43
N ASP A 19 -22.79 1.42 -2.84
CA ASP A 19 -22.35 2.76 -3.25
C ASP A 19 -20.82 2.86 -3.25
N ILE A 20 -20.18 2.47 -2.14
CA ILE A 20 -18.71 2.44 -2.00
C ILE A 20 -18.07 1.57 -3.07
N LEU A 21 -18.57 0.34 -3.27
CA LEU A 21 -18.00 -0.62 -4.21
C LEU A 21 -18.28 -0.27 -5.68
N SER A 22 -19.34 0.47 -5.96
CA SER A 22 -19.68 0.99 -7.29
C SER A 22 -18.80 2.18 -7.71
N GLY A 23 -18.23 2.89 -6.73
CA GLY A 23 -17.30 4.01 -6.92
C GLY A 23 -15.86 3.57 -7.21
N VAL A 24 -15.55 2.27 -7.19
CA VAL A 24 -14.21 1.76 -7.50
C VAL A 24 -13.93 1.94 -8.99
N LYS A 25 -12.81 2.60 -9.33
CA LYS A 25 -12.37 2.80 -10.72
C LYS A 25 -12.27 1.45 -11.45
N PRO A 26 -12.95 1.23 -12.58
CA PRO A 26 -12.85 0.00 -13.37
C PRO A 26 -11.40 -0.33 -13.75
N PRO A 27 -11.06 -1.62 -13.98
CA PRO A 27 -9.74 -2.00 -14.47
C PRO A 27 -9.42 -1.27 -15.78
N GLU A 28 -8.12 -1.10 -16.05
CA GLU A 28 -7.65 -0.35 -17.21
C GLU A 28 -8.24 -0.91 -18.51
N GLY A 29 -8.76 -0.03 -19.36
CA GLY A 29 -9.44 -0.39 -20.61
C GLY A 29 -10.90 -0.85 -20.46
N ALA A 30 -11.40 -1.07 -19.24
CA ALA A 30 -12.80 -1.42 -19.03
C ALA A 30 -13.70 -0.17 -18.88
N LEU A 31 -14.93 -0.28 -19.40
CA LEU A 31 -15.96 0.74 -19.20
C LEU A 31 -16.61 0.58 -17.82
N GLN A 32 -17.05 1.69 -17.24
CA GLN A 32 -17.87 1.67 -16.02
C GLN A 32 -19.28 1.16 -16.36
N ARG A 33 -19.62 -0.05 -15.91
CA ARG A 33 -20.82 -0.80 -16.35
C ARG A 33 -21.86 -1.07 -15.26
N GLY A 34 -21.95 -0.21 -14.24
CA GLY A 34 -22.88 -0.46 -13.13
C GLY A 34 -22.56 -1.74 -12.34
N ILE A 35 -21.30 -2.17 -12.39
CA ILE A 35 -20.78 -3.30 -11.63
C ILE A 35 -20.10 -2.74 -10.38
N ALA A 36 -20.54 -3.16 -9.21
CA ALA A 36 -19.85 -2.90 -7.95
C ALA A 36 -18.86 -4.03 -7.70
N TYR A 37 -17.62 -3.73 -7.29
CA TYR A 37 -16.63 -4.79 -7.10
C TYR A 37 -15.55 -4.46 -6.09
N LYS A 38 -14.89 -5.50 -5.59
CA LYS A 38 -13.74 -5.41 -4.69
C LYS A 38 -12.62 -6.33 -5.15
N THR A 39 -11.40 -5.80 -5.13
CA THR A 39 -10.17 -6.56 -5.36
C THR A 39 -9.55 -7.04 -4.04
N GLY A 40 -8.81 -8.14 -4.10
CA GLY A 40 -7.97 -8.64 -3.01
C GLY A 40 -6.63 -9.15 -3.55
N THR A 41 -5.55 -8.95 -2.79
CA THR A 41 -4.22 -9.49 -3.10
C THR A 41 -3.63 -10.04 -1.82
N SER A 42 -3.17 -11.30 -1.83
CA SER A 42 -2.54 -11.90 -0.66
C SER A 42 -1.08 -11.46 -0.50
N TYR A 43 -0.54 -11.62 0.71
CA TYR A 43 0.87 -11.37 0.98
C TYR A 43 1.77 -12.26 0.11
N GLY A 44 2.85 -11.67 -0.43
CA GLY A 44 3.78 -12.39 -1.29
C GLY A 44 3.25 -12.68 -2.69
N TYR A 45 2.15 -12.03 -3.12
CA TYR A 45 1.61 -12.11 -4.47
C TYR A 45 1.25 -13.54 -4.90
N ARG A 46 0.55 -14.29 -4.02
CA ARG A 46 0.15 -15.68 -4.28
C ARG A 46 -1.26 -15.78 -4.86
N ASP A 47 -2.12 -14.85 -4.46
CA ASP A 47 -3.53 -14.79 -4.83
C ASP A 47 -3.91 -13.39 -5.30
N ALA A 48 -4.64 -13.35 -6.42
CA ALA A 48 -5.37 -12.19 -6.89
C ALA A 48 -6.86 -12.54 -6.94
N TRP A 49 -7.66 -11.81 -6.18
CA TRP A 49 -9.11 -11.94 -6.14
C TRP A 49 -9.78 -10.71 -6.73
N SER A 50 -10.91 -10.93 -7.39
CA SER A 50 -11.88 -9.90 -7.72
C SER A 50 -13.28 -10.48 -7.54
N VAL A 51 -14.09 -9.87 -6.70
CA VAL A 51 -15.50 -10.24 -6.52
C VAL A 51 -16.35 -9.03 -6.83
N GLY A 52 -17.34 -9.20 -7.70
CA GLY A 52 -18.16 -8.10 -8.18
C GLY A 52 -19.55 -8.56 -8.59
N PHE A 53 -20.47 -7.62 -8.65
CA PHE A 53 -21.89 -7.90 -8.83
C PHE A 53 -22.62 -6.73 -9.50
N ASP A 54 -23.73 -7.06 -10.15
CA ASP A 54 -24.75 -6.10 -10.57
C ASP A 54 -26.01 -6.29 -9.70
N GLY A 55 -27.16 -5.74 -10.12
CA GLY A 55 -28.41 -5.88 -9.36
C GLY A 55 -28.96 -7.30 -9.24
N ARG A 56 -28.34 -8.32 -9.87
CA ARG A 56 -28.85 -9.70 -9.88
C ARG A 56 -27.79 -10.79 -9.79
N TYR A 57 -26.62 -10.59 -10.38
CA TYR A 57 -25.57 -11.59 -10.55
C TYR A 57 -24.32 -11.22 -9.79
N VAL A 58 -23.66 -12.24 -9.23
CA VAL A 58 -22.37 -12.13 -8.56
C VAL A 58 -21.36 -12.98 -9.33
N LEU A 59 -20.19 -12.41 -9.60
CA LEU A 59 -19.06 -13.10 -10.20
C LEU A 59 -17.84 -13.00 -9.28
N GLY A 60 -17.22 -14.14 -9.00
CA GLY A 60 -15.95 -14.23 -8.28
C GLY A 60 -14.86 -14.76 -9.21
N VAL A 61 -13.72 -14.08 -9.21
CA VAL A 61 -12.52 -14.46 -9.97
C VAL A 61 -11.35 -14.60 -9.01
N TRP A 62 -10.65 -15.71 -9.14
CA TRP A 62 -9.34 -15.94 -8.52
C TRP A 62 -8.31 -16.23 -9.60
N VAL A 63 -7.12 -15.67 -9.40
CA VAL A 63 -5.93 -15.97 -10.20
C VAL A 63 -4.79 -16.25 -9.23
N GLY A 64 -4.12 -17.37 -9.41
CA GLY A 64 -2.99 -17.77 -8.58
C GLY A 64 -2.44 -19.11 -9.05
N ARG A 65 -1.36 -19.56 -8.39
CA ARG A 65 -0.84 -20.91 -8.62
C ARG A 65 -1.53 -21.89 -7.68
N PRO A 66 -1.90 -23.10 -8.15
CA PRO A 66 -2.54 -24.11 -7.28
C PRO A 66 -1.60 -24.62 -6.18
N ASP A 67 -0.28 -24.43 -6.32
CA ASP A 67 0.72 -24.75 -5.29
C ASP A 67 0.99 -23.59 -4.30
N ALA A 68 0.18 -22.53 -4.35
CA ALA A 68 0.35 -21.29 -3.60
C ALA A 68 1.72 -20.60 -3.81
N GLY A 69 2.44 -20.91 -4.88
CA GLY A 69 3.70 -20.23 -5.22
C GLY A 69 3.51 -18.73 -5.46
N ALA A 70 4.54 -17.93 -5.13
CA ALA A 70 4.51 -16.49 -5.40
C ALA A 70 4.57 -16.23 -6.91
N VAL A 71 3.78 -15.26 -7.38
CA VAL A 71 3.77 -14.78 -8.76
C VAL A 71 4.08 -13.29 -8.75
N PRO A 72 5.32 -12.87 -9.04
CA PRO A 72 5.68 -11.46 -9.07
C PRO A 72 4.77 -10.65 -9.99
N GLY A 73 4.25 -9.52 -9.49
CA GLY A 73 3.33 -8.65 -10.23
C GLY A 73 1.86 -9.08 -10.19
N LEU A 74 1.54 -10.21 -9.57
CA LEU A 74 0.15 -10.67 -9.41
C LEU A 74 -0.59 -9.74 -8.44
N SER A 75 -1.74 -9.19 -8.87
CA SER A 75 -2.62 -8.42 -7.98
C SER A 75 -4.08 -8.54 -8.40
N GLY A 76 -5.00 -8.36 -7.45
CA GLY A 76 -6.44 -8.41 -7.73
C GLY A 76 -6.87 -7.42 -8.82
N TYR A 77 -6.33 -6.20 -8.81
CA TYR A 77 -6.69 -5.16 -9.79
C TYR A 77 -6.10 -5.42 -11.18
N VAL A 78 -4.83 -5.84 -11.28
CA VAL A 78 -4.17 -6.04 -12.58
C VAL A 78 -4.57 -7.37 -13.21
N SER A 79 -4.82 -8.40 -12.40
CA SER A 79 -4.97 -9.78 -12.90
C SER A 79 -6.42 -10.29 -12.85
N ALA A 80 -7.11 -10.14 -11.72
CA ALA A 80 -8.44 -10.73 -11.54
C ALA A 80 -9.59 -9.81 -12.00
N ALA A 81 -9.48 -8.49 -11.78
CA ALA A 81 -10.53 -7.54 -12.14
C ALA A 81 -10.81 -7.46 -13.65
N PRO A 82 -9.82 -7.46 -14.57
CA PRO A 82 -10.11 -7.45 -16.00
C PRO A 82 -10.90 -8.68 -16.44
N ILE A 83 -10.59 -9.86 -15.90
CA ILE A 83 -11.32 -11.10 -16.18
C ILE A 83 -12.76 -11.00 -15.67
N LEU A 84 -12.98 -10.40 -14.50
CA LEU A 84 -14.33 -10.20 -13.95
C LEU A 84 -15.16 -9.31 -14.88
N PHE A 85 -14.62 -8.16 -15.31
CA PHE A 85 -15.33 -7.23 -16.19
C PHE A 85 -15.60 -7.85 -17.56
N GLU A 86 -14.62 -8.55 -18.13
CA GLU A 86 -14.80 -9.25 -19.40
C GLU A 86 -15.81 -10.40 -19.27
N GLY A 87 -15.84 -11.09 -18.13
CA GLY A 87 -16.83 -12.11 -17.82
C GLY A 87 -18.26 -11.57 -17.87
N PHE A 88 -18.53 -10.43 -17.24
CA PHE A 88 -19.83 -9.76 -17.35
C PHE A 88 -20.15 -9.39 -18.81
N VAL A 89 -19.20 -8.82 -19.55
CA VAL A 89 -19.40 -8.42 -20.96
C VAL A 89 -19.68 -9.62 -21.87
N ARG A 90 -18.92 -10.71 -21.71
CA ARG A 90 -19.00 -11.89 -22.57
C ARG A 90 -20.09 -12.88 -22.17
N SER A 91 -20.62 -12.77 -20.95
CA SER A 91 -21.70 -13.66 -20.47
C SER A 91 -22.98 -13.57 -21.30
N GLY A 92 -23.20 -12.45 -22.01
CA GLY A 92 -24.45 -12.16 -22.71
C GLY A 92 -25.61 -11.83 -21.77
N LEU A 93 -25.38 -11.75 -20.45
CA LEU A 93 -26.39 -11.36 -19.48
C LEU A 93 -26.64 -9.85 -19.57
N ALA A 94 -27.91 -9.46 -19.60
CA ALA A 94 -28.29 -8.06 -19.49
C ALA A 94 -27.90 -7.53 -18.11
N THR A 95 -27.15 -6.43 -18.08
CA THR A 95 -26.78 -5.75 -16.83
C THR A 95 -28.03 -5.27 -16.10
N VAL A 96 -28.16 -5.66 -14.83
CA VAL A 96 -29.24 -5.20 -13.96
C VAL A 96 -28.74 -4.02 -13.11
N PRO A 97 -29.45 -2.88 -13.09
CA PRO A 97 -29.05 -1.74 -12.27
C PRO A 97 -28.92 -2.10 -10.78
N LEU A 98 -27.92 -1.51 -10.12
CA LEU A 98 -27.76 -1.60 -8.68
C LEU A 98 -28.94 -0.93 -7.93
N PRO A 99 -29.27 -1.37 -6.70
CA PRO A 99 -30.33 -0.76 -5.91
C PRO A 99 -30.13 0.75 -5.71
N GLY A 100 -31.21 1.51 -5.82
CA GLY A 100 -31.22 2.94 -5.55
C GLY A 100 -31.05 3.25 -4.06
N LYS A 101 -30.72 4.52 -3.77
CA LYS A 101 -30.52 5.02 -2.40
C LYS A 101 -31.80 4.91 -1.56
N PRO A 102 -31.79 4.21 -0.42
CA PRO A 102 -32.95 4.13 0.46
C PRO A 102 -33.14 5.43 1.25
N PRO A 103 -34.38 5.72 1.71
CA PRO A 103 -34.65 6.87 2.57
C PRO A 103 -33.81 6.85 3.84
N GLY A 104 -33.32 8.04 4.25
CA GLY A 104 -32.51 8.20 5.45
C GLY A 104 -31.07 7.68 5.34
N ALA A 105 -30.63 7.18 4.19
CA ALA A 105 -29.24 6.77 4.01
C ALA A 105 -28.29 7.97 4.15
N PHE A 106 -27.36 7.84 5.10
CA PHE A 106 -26.35 8.84 5.41
C PHE A 106 -25.29 8.90 4.31
N THR A 107 -25.11 10.07 3.71
CA THR A 107 -24.08 10.39 2.72
C THR A 107 -23.41 11.70 3.11
N PRO A 108 -22.35 11.67 3.94
CA PRO A 108 -21.72 12.88 4.44
C PRO A 108 -21.06 13.63 3.29
N LYS A 109 -21.18 14.95 3.27
CA LYS A 109 -20.35 15.75 2.38
C LYS A 109 -18.95 15.85 2.95
N ARG A 110 -17.96 16.08 2.09
CA ARG A 110 -16.56 16.24 2.52
C ARG A 110 -16.39 17.37 3.54
N GLU A 111 -17.18 18.44 3.43
CA GLU A 111 -17.21 19.57 4.36
C GLU A 111 -17.73 19.22 5.76
N ASP A 112 -18.53 18.16 5.87
CA ASP A 112 -19.09 17.68 7.14
C ASP A 112 -18.16 16.65 7.82
N LEU A 113 -17.08 16.22 7.16
CA LEU A 113 -16.16 15.22 7.70
C LEU A 113 -15.20 15.84 8.74
N PRO A 114 -14.87 15.11 9.82
CA PRO A 114 -13.78 15.49 10.72
C PRO A 114 -12.46 15.74 9.96
N VAL A 115 -11.63 16.65 10.47
CA VAL A 115 -10.39 17.10 9.78
C VAL A 115 -9.45 15.95 9.38
N THR A 116 -9.43 14.86 10.16
CA THR A 116 -8.63 13.66 9.90
C THR A 116 -9.16 12.81 8.74
N LEU A 117 -10.45 12.91 8.41
CA LEU A 117 -11.08 12.20 7.29
C LEU A 117 -11.21 13.07 6.04
N ALA A 118 -11.30 14.40 6.20
CA ALA A 118 -11.35 15.35 5.07
C ALA A 118 -10.06 15.37 4.24
N ARG A 119 -8.93 14.98 4.85
CA ARG A 119 -7.58 14.96 4.25
C ARG A 119 -7.17 13.60 3.67
N PHE A 120 -8.02 12.59 3.74
CA PHE A 120 -7.73 11.30 3.10
C PHE A 120 -7.89 11.43 1.58
N GLY A 121 -6.79 11.73 0.90
CA GLY A 121 -6.72 11.77 -0.56
C GLY A 121 -6.21 10.45 -1.11
N ALA A 122 -7.03 9.74 -1.88
CA ALA A 122 -6.51 8.85 -2.90
C ALA A 122 -5.68 9.69 -3.88
N GLY A 123 -4.60 9.13 -4.45
CA GLY A 123 -3.92 9.77 -5.58
C GLY A 123 -4.90 10.08 -6.71
N ALA A 124 -4.47 10.85 -7.72
CA ALA A 124 -5.33 11.26 -8.85
C ALA A 124 -6.11 10.11 -9.52
N ASP A 125 -5.66 8.87 -9.35
CA ASP A 125 -6.26 7.67 -9.92
C ASP A 125 -7.33 6.97 -9.05
N GLY A 126 -7.65 7.48 -7.84
CA GLY A 126 -8.69 6.90 -6.98
C GLY A 126 -8.36 5.53 -6.38
N LEU A 127 -7.17 4.99 -6.67
CA LEU A 127 -6.67 3.73 -6.13
C LEU A 127 -5.81 4.01 -4.89
N VAL A 128 -6.09 3.29 -3.80
CA VAL A 128 -5.13 3.16 -2.69
C VAL A 128 -4.10 2.14 -3.15
N GLN A 129 -2.92 2.61 -3.59
CA GLN A 129 -1.81 1.71 -3.88
C GLN A 129 -1.39 1.01 -2.59
N ALA A 130 -1.79 -0.25 -2.45
CA ALA A 130 -1.27 -1.18 -1.45
C ALA A 130 0.07 -1.80 -1.92
N THR A 131 0.93 -1.01 -2.55
CA THR A 131 2.35 -1.33 -2.57
C THR A 131 2.82 -1.07 -1.13
N PRO A 132 3.49 -2.00 -0.42
CA PRO A 132 4.35 -1.56 0.64
C PRO A 132 5.49 -0.82 -0.06
N THR A 133 5.24 0.43 -0.45
CA THR A 133 6.31 1.38 -0.72
C THR A 133 6.92 1.61 0.65
N GLU A 134 7.76 0.67 1.09
CA GLU A 134 8.62 0.88 2.23
C GLU A 134 9.30 2.22 1.93
N PRO A 135 9.06 3.26 2.75
CA PRO A 135 9.45 4.62 2.41
C PRO A 135 10.95 4.67 2.11
N ALA A 136 11.42 5.66 1.36
CA ALA A 136 12.86 5.82 1.14
C ALA A 136 13.59 5.80 2.51
N PRO A 137 14.81 5.25 2.58
CA PRO A 137 15.54 5.24 3.84
C PRO A 137 15.70 6.67 4.36
N THR A 138 15.56 6.87 5.67
CA THR A 138 15.83 8.14 6.34
C THR A 138 16.76 7.86 7.52
N ILE A 139 17.80 8.68 7.67
CA ILE A 139 18.69 8.61 8.83
C ILE A 139 17.98 9.32 9.99
N ILE A 140 17.66 8.57 11.05
CA ILE A 140 17.00 9.10 12.24
C ILE A 140 18.01 9.48 13.32
N PHE A 141 19.23 8.95 13.24
CA PHE A 141 20.33 9.34 14.11
C PHE A 141 21.69 9.07 13.44
N PRO A 142 22.63 10.04 13.47
CA PRO A 142 22.39 11.43 13.87
C PRO A 142 21.45 12.14 12.88
N PRO A 143 20.58 13.08 13.30
CA PRO A 143 19.82 13.90 12.37
C PRO A 143 20.72 14.93 11.68
N ASP A 144 20.22 15.53 10.60
CA ASP A 144 20.91 16.63 9.89
C ASP A 144 21.27 17.78 10.84
N GLY A 145 22.51 18.26 10.73
CA GLY A 145 23.05 19.33 11.58
C GLY A 145 23.32 18.95 13.05
N ALA A 146 23.22 17.67 13.42
CA ALA A 146 23.52 17.23 14.78
C ALA A 146 24.97 17.53 15.19
N ARG A 147 25.15 18.00 16.42
CA ARG A 147 26.45 18.10 17.07
C ARG A 147 26.56 16.97 18.07
N VAL A 148 27.51 16.06 17.86
CA VAL A 148 27.70 14.89 18.71
C VAL A 148 29.05 15.02 19.40
N ASP A 149 29.03 14.99 20.74
CA ASP A 149 30.26 14.94 21.52
C ASP A 149 30.84 13.52 21.46
N LEU A 150 31.97 13.39 20.78
CA LEU A 150 32.60 12.09 20.50
C LEU A 150 33.66 11.70 21.55
N ALA A 151 34.05 12.59 22.45
CA ALA A 151 35.07 12.29 23.46
C ALA A 151 34.68 12.87 24.82
N THR A 152 34.70 12.04 25.86
CA THR A 152 34.49 12.50 27.23
C THR A 152 35.80 12.66 28.00
N ASN A 153 36.90 11.98 27.65
CA ASN A 153 38.21 12.07 28.34
C ASN A 153 39.41 11.44 27.57
N SER A 154 39.37 11.27 26.24
CA SER A 154 40.43 10.56 25.47
C SER A 154 40.70 11.22 24.12
N ALA A 155 41.90 11.03 23.57
CA ALA A 155 42.30 11.60 22.27
C ALA A 155 41.57 10.96 21.07
N ASP A 156 41.03 9.74 21.25
CA ASP A 156 40.29 9.00 20.24
C ASP A 156 38.78 9.24 20.36
N ALA A 157 38.10 9.38 19.22
CA ALA A 157 36.64 9.49 19.15
C ALA A 157 35.97 8.19 19.63
N SER A 158 34.78 8.31 20.22
CA SER A 158 33.93 7.18 20.59
C SER A 158 33.15 6.68 19.36
N PRO A 159 32.90 5.37 19.23
CA PRO A 159 32.06 4.84 18.18
C PRO A 159 30.66 5.47 18.18
N LEU A 160 30.22 5.94 17.02
CA LEU A 160 28.90 6.54 16.81
C LEU A 160 27.94 5.50 16.26
N VAL A 161 26.82 5.31 16.94
CA VAL A 161 25.71 4.48 16.43
C VAL A 161 24.95 5.26 15.37
N LEU A 162 24.66 4.60 14.25
CA LEU A 162 23.84 5.11 13.15
C LEU A 162 22.51 4.37 13.14
N LYS A 163 21.41 5.09 12.95
CA LYS A 163 20.07 4.50 12.90
C LYS A 163 19.32 5.02 11.69
N LEU A 164 18.59 4.12 11.03
CA LEU A 164 17.72 4.46 9.91
C LEU A 164 16.29 3.95 10.10
N GLN A 165 15.37 4.55 9.37
CA GLN A 165 13.98 4.12 9.24
C GLN A 165 13.62 4.01 7.75
N GLY A 166 12.69 3.10 7.42
CA GLY A 166 12.35 2.83 6.02
C GLY A 166 13.46 2.09 5.28
N GLY A 167 13.38 2.13 3.95
CA GLY A 167 14.32 1.51 3.02
C GLY A 167 14.24 -0.01 2.94
N ARG A 168 14.65 -0.56 1.79
CA ARG A 168 14.69 -2.00 1.55
C ARG A 168 16.09 -2.55 1.80
N ALA A 169 16.23 -3.47 2.74
CA ALA A 169 17.51 -4.15 2.99
C ALA A 169 17.99 -4.96 1.75
N PRO A 170 19.31 -5.18 1.56
CA PRO A 170 20.41 -4.70 2.41
C PRO A 170 20.70 -3.20 2.29
N PHE A 171 21.31 -2.65 3.33
CA PHE A 171 21.73 -1.26 3.42
C PHE A 171 23.24 -1.16 3.26
N ARG A 172 23.68 -0.09 2.60
CA ARG A 172 25.07 0.31 2.49
C ARG A 172 25.25 1.69 3.09
N TRP A 173 26.07 1.77 4.13
CA TRP A 173 26.44 3.03 4.76
C TRP A 173 27.71 3.59 4.14
N LEU A 174 27.77 4.91 4.02
CA LEU A 174 28.95 5.66 3.66
C LEU A 174 29.17 6.76 4.70
N ALA A 175 30.41 6.93 5.14
CA ALA A 175 30.86 8.06 5.91
C ALA A 175 31.88 8.84 5.09
N ASN A 176 31.64 10.13 4.88
CA ASN A 176 32.51 11.00 4.08
C ASN A 176 32.78 10.42 2.67
N GLY A 177 31.75 9.82 2.08
CA GLY A 177 31.81 9.15 0.77
C GLY A 177 32.51 7.78 0.75
N LYS A 178 33.07 7.31 1.87
CA LYS A 178 33.73 6.01 1.98
C LYS A 178 32.75 4.96 2.54
N PRO A 179 32.63 3.77 1.94
CA PRO A 179 31.72 2.74 2.43
C PRO A 179 32.19 2.17 3.77
N LEU A 180 31.25 1.96 4.69
CA LEU A 180 31.48 1.19 5.92
C LEU A 180 31.54 -0.31 5.56
N ILE A 181 32.29 -1.09 6.35
CA ILE A 181 32.48 -2.52 6.09
C ILE A 181 31.16 -3.27 6.35
N GLY A 182 30.65 -3.94 5.31
CA GLY A 182 29.51 -4.87 5.40
C GLY A 182 28.28 -4.46 4.60
N LEU A 183 27.40 -5.43 4.34
CA LEU A 183 26.03 -5.21 3.88
C LEU A 183 25.09 -5.51 5.04
N ASP A 184 24.52 -4.47 5.63
CA ASP A 184 23.68 -4.63 6.81
C ASP A 184 22.23 -4.87 6.42
N ARG A 185 21.64 -5.96 6.94
CA ARG A 185 20.18 -6.14 6.92
C ARG A 185 19.51 -5.47 8.12
N ARG A 186 20.31 -5.02 9.10
CA ARG A 186 19.83 -4.29 10.28
C ARG A 186 19.70 -2.81 9.95
N ARG A 187 18.74 -2.15 10.61
CA ARG A 187 18.52 -0.69 10.50
C ARG A 187 19.43 0.14 11.40
N THR A 188 20.51 -0.48 11.89
CA THR A 188 21.47 0.09 12.81
C THR A 188 22.87 -0.31 12.39
N ALA A 189 23.80 0.63 12.38
CA ALA A 189 25.22 0.40 12.14
C ALA A 189 26.06 1.15 13.19
N THR A 190 27.34 0.84 13.28
CA THR A 190 28.28 1.57 14.13
C THR A 190 29.42 2.07 13.26
N TRP A 191 29.77 3.34 13.42
CA TRP A 191 30.84 4.00 12.69
C TRP A 191 31.84 4.59 13.67
N GLN A 192 33.13 4.48 13.35
CA GLN A 192 34.20 5.12 14.08
C GLN A 192 34.57 6.42 13.35
N PRO A 193 34.30 7.61 13.92
CA PRO A 193 34.65 8.86 13.28
C PRO A 193 36.16 9.03 13.09
N ASP A 194 36.56 9.58 11.95
CA ASP A 194 37.97 9.78 11.58
C ASP A 194 38.64 10.91 12.39
N GLY A 195 37.85 11.76 13.06
CA GLY A 195 38.34 12.88 13.86
C GLY A 195 37.27 13.93 14.14
N ALA A 196 37.68 15.04 14.76
CA ALA A 196 36.82 16.18 14.99
C ALA A 196 36.52 16.94 13.67
N GLY A 197 35.31 17.45 13.54
CA GLY A 197 34.90 18.27 12.40
C GLY A 197 33.55 17.84 11.83
N TYR A 198 33.28 18.29 10.60
CA TYR A 198 32.07 17.93 9.87
C TYR A 198 32.19 16.52 9.30
N SER A 199 31.07 15.81 9.25
CA SER A 199 31.00 14.50 8.61
C SER A 199 29.67 14.37 7.90
N THR A 200 29.68 13.72 6.74
CA THR A 200 28.47 13.41 5.97
C THR A 200 28.23 11.92 6.02
N LEU A 201 27.02 11.54 6.40
CA LEU A 201 26.60 10.15 6.48
C LEU A 201 25.55 9.90 5.42
N THR A 202 25.75 8.85 4.62
CA THR A 202 24.80 8.45 3.58
C THR A 202 24.41 6.99 3.77
N VAL A 203 23.14 6.68 3.65
CA VAL A 203 22.63 5.29 3.56
C VAL A 203 22.02 5.06 2.20
N ILE A 204 22.32 3.93 1.57
CA ILE A 204 21.74 3.48 0.30
C ILE A 204 21.04 2.15 0.51
N ASP A 205 19.81 2.02 0.02
CA ASP A 205 19.02 0.79 0.08
C ASP A 205 19.19 -0.10 -1.16
N ALA A 206 18.63 -1.31 -1.13
CA ALA A 206 18.71 -2.28 -2.24
C ALA A 206 18.03 -1.82 -3.54
N ALA A 207 17.15 -0.82 -3.45
CA ALA A 207 16.50 -0.20 -4.60
C ALA A 207 17.29 1.01 -5.14
N GLY A 208 18.46 1.30 -4.57
CA GLY A 208 19.32 2.43 -4.97
C GLY A 208 18.86 3.78 -4.43
N ARG A 209 17.89 3.82 -3.50
CA ARG A 209 17.41 5.06 -2.87
C ARG A 209 18.35 5.42 -1.73
N ALA A 210 18.65 6.70 -1.58
CA ALA A 210 19.60 7.19 -0.59
C ALA A 210 19.05 8.31 0.28
N ALA A 211 19.59 8.44 1.49
CA ALA A 211 19.45 9.61 2.34
C ALA A 211 20.80 10.01 2.92
N SER A 212 20.99 11.30 3.11
CA SER A 212 22.21 11.88 3.68
C SER A 212 21.88 12.87 4.79
N VAL A 213 22.79 12.97 5.77
CA VAL A 213 22.82 13.95 6.86
C VAL A 213 24.25 14.41 7.10
#